data_AF-A0A7G8FYS8-F1
#
_entry.id   AF-A0A7G8FYS8-F1
#
_cell.length_a   1.000
_cell.length_b   1.000
_cell.length_c   1.000
_cell.angle_alpha   90.00
_cell.angle_beta   90.00
_cell.angle_gamma   90.00
#
_symmetry.space_group_name_H-M   'P 1'
#
loop_
_entity.id
_entity.type
_entity.pdbx_description
1 polymer ?
#
loop_
_entity_poly.entity_id
_entity_poly.type
_entity_poly.pdbx_seq_one_letter_code
_entity_poly.pdbx_strand_id
1 'polypeptide(L)'
;MTAAQEQDLQLQRRLQQDSILLAGKTIYINPFLYWRRFDSNTDRWLREPGQLPEEQIAVNRSRFYPELDWTLLNDSDREIKDGAVEMFLKSLELIGTFHPELSSGHLLEVERKMAITKKTSFERWVEKSYRRRAKQETWERRRFVRDRFWRSWGEWLALEATHHALAPAVALLVITGVGGWWLGSSNSSCPTLLPPPEQTGVR
;
A
#
# COMPACT_ATOMS: atom_id res chain seq x y z
N MET A 1 -28.14 8.51 10.44
CA MET A 1 -27.22 8.14 11.54
C MET A 1 -27.06 6.61 11.70
N THR A 2 -27.28 5.80 10.67
CA THR A 2 -27.37 4.32 10.78
C THR A 2 -26.12 3.56 10.35
N ALA A 3 -25.31 4.10 9.44
CA ALA A 3 -24.16 3.39 8.87
C ALA A 3 -23.03 3.10 9.88
N ALA A 4 -22.77 4.02 10.82
CA ALA A 4 -21.74 3.82 11.85
C ALA A 4 -22.15 2.74 12.86
N GLN A 5 -23.43 2.71 13.24
CA GLN A 5 -23.96 1.77 14.22
C GLN A 5 -23.99 0.32 13.68
N GLU A 6 -24.24 0.15 12.38
CA GLU A 6 -24.15 -1.15 11.71
C GLU A 6 -22.70 -1.67 11.61
N GLN A 7 -21.74 -0.78 11.34
CA GLN A 7 -20.31 -1.13 11.32
C GLN A 7 -19.82 -1.62 12.69
N ASP A 8 -20.25 -0.94 13.77
CA ASP A 8 -19.90 -1.33 15.14
C ASP A 8 -20.46 -2.70 15.52
N LEU A 9 -21.70 -3.02 15.13
CA LEU A 9 -22.31 -4.33 15.38
C LEU A 9 -21.63 -5.47 14.59
N GLN A 10 -21.15 -5.18 13.37
CA GLN A 10 -20.37 -6.14 12.60
C GLN A 10 -18.99 -6.36 13.22
N LEU A 11 -18.36 -5.29 13.71
CA LEU A 11 -17.07 -5.36 14.40
C LEU A 11 -17.19 -6.21 15.69
N GLN A 12 -18.20 -5.95 16.51
CA GLN A 12 -18.46 -6.73 17.73
C GLN A 12 -18.66 -8.23 17.44
N ARG A 13 -19.43 -8.57 16.40
CA ARG A 13 -19.59 -9.97 15.98
C ARG A 13 -18.29 -10.63 15.56
N ARG A 14 -17.42 -9.92 14.81
CA ARG A 14 -16.09 -10.44 14.43
C ARG A 14 -15.18 -10.62 15.65
N LEU A 15 -15.21 -9.69 16.59
CA LEU A 15 -14.44 -9.79 17.82
C LEU A 15 -14.89 -10.97 18.70
N GLN A 16 -16.20 -11.23 18.76
CA GLN A 16 -16.75 -12.41 19.44
C GLN A 16 -16.26 -13.71 18.80
N GLN A 17 -16.34 -13.82 17.47
CA GLN A 17 -15.83 -14.99 16.73
C GLN A 17 -14.32 -15.22 16.94
N ASP A 18 -13.59 -14.12 17.09
CA ASP A 18 -12.15 -14.11 17.27
C ASP A 18 -11.73 -14.16 18.75
N SER A 19 -12.59 -14.62 19.66
CA SER A 19 -12.27 -14.73 21.08
C SER A 19 -12.47 -16.15 21.64
N ILE A 20 -11.76 -16.45 22.73
CA ILE A 20 -11.84 -17.69 23.52
C ILE A 20 -11.88 -17.29 24.99
N LEU A 21 -12.71 -17.95 25.79
CA LEU A 21 -12.67 -17.83 27.24
C LEU A 21 -11.81 -18.97 27.80
N LEU A 22 -10.61 -18.67 28.29
CA LEU A 22 -9.74 -19.63 28.98
C LEU A 22 -9.40 -19.09 30.36
N ALA A 23 -9.51 -19.95 31.38
CA ALA A 23 -9.22 -19.59 32.78
C ALA A 23 -9.93 -18.29 33.26
N GLY A 24 -11.16 -18.05 32.80
CA GLY A 24 -11.94 -16.85 33.14
C GLY A 24 -11.49 -15.56 32.43
N LYS A 25 -10.53 -15.64 31.50
CA LYS A 25 -10.05 -14.50 30.70
C LYS A 25 -10.43 -14.66 29.23
N THR A 26 -10.82 -13.55 28.61
CA THR A 26 -11.08 -13.49 27.17
C THR A 26 -9.78 -13.26 26.42
N ILE A 27 -9.34 -14.28 25.69
CA ILE A 27 -8.19 -14.23 24.80
C ILE A 27 -8.71 -13.98 23.39
N TYR A 28 -8.10 -13.05 22.69
CA TYR A 28 -8.35 -12.87 21.28
C TYR A 28 -7.42 -13.76 20.45
N ILE A 29 -7.92 -14.29 19.36
CA ILE A 29 -7.17 -15.12 18.40
C ILE A 29 -6.62 -14.23 17.29
N ASN A 30 -7.25 -13.07 17.09
CA ASN A 30 -6.88 -12.13 16.06
C ASN A 30 -5.61 -11.36 16.47
N PRO A 31 -4.46 -11.57 15.79
CA PRO A 31 -3.22 -10.94 16.18
C PRO A 31 -3.22 -9.42 15.95
N PHE A 32 -4.10 -8.87 15.10
CA PHE A 32 -4.19 -7.41 14.91
C PHE A 32 -4.53 -6.66 16.20
N LEU A 33 -5.27 -7.31 17.11
CA LEU A 33 -5.65 -6.73 18.39
C LEU A 33 -4.46 -6.62 19.33
N TYR A 34 -3.54 -7.58 19.29
CA TYR A 34 -2.30 -7.56 20.06
C TYR A 34 -1.26 -6.66 19.40
N TRP A 35 -1.09 -6.74 18.09
CA TRP A 35 -0.17 -5.89 17.34
C TRP A 35 -0.44 -4.41 17.57
N ARG A 36 -1.70 -3.96 17.57
CA ARG A 36 -2.02 -2.55 17.86
C ARG A 36 -1.56 -2.11 19.25
N ARG A 37 -1.66 -2.98 20.25
CA ARG A 37 -1.27 -2.69 21.65
C ARG A 37 0.25 -2.82 21.87
N PHE A 38 0.92 -3.62 21.06
CA PHE A 38 2.36 -3.84 21.13
C PHE A 38 3.16 -2.78 20.35
N ASP A 39 2.59 -2.27 19.24
CA ASP A 39 3.16 -1.24 18.35
C ASP A 39 3.37 0.11 19.06
N SER A 40 2.65 0.38 20.16
CA SER A 40 2.89 1.60 20.95
C SER A 40 4.18 1.55 21.77
N ASN A 41 4.74 0.35 22.02
CA ASN A 41 5.91 0.17 22.88
C ASN A 41 7.16 -0.32 22.13
N THR A 42 7.01 -0.86 20.92
CA THR A 42 8.13 -1.47 20.18
C THR A 42 7.90 -1.32 18.69
N ASP A 43 8.60 -0.36 18.10
CA ASP A 43 8.59 -0.12 16.67
C ASP A 43 9.06 -1.38 15.92
N ARG A 44 8.16 -1.88 15.05
CA ARG A 44 8.53 -2.35 13.70
C ARG A 44 9.15 -3.75 13.50
N TRP A 45 8.60 -4.81 14.09
CA TRP A 45 8.99 -6.17 13.67
C TRP A 45 7.83 -7.12 13.39
N LEU A 46 6.84 -7.24 14.27
CA LEU A 46 5.90 -8.37 14.22
C LEU A 46 4.89 -8.44 13.04
N ARG A 47 4.69 -7.36 12.28
CA ARG A 47 3.63 -7.32 11.24
C ARG A 47 4.04 -7.90 9.89
N GLU A 48 5.34 -7.96 9.62
CA GLU A 48 5.85 -8.32 8.30
C GLU A 48 6.28 -9.79 8.26
N PRO A 49 5.85 -10.55 7.23
CA PRO A 49 6.37 -11.87 6.94
C PRO A 49 7.77 -11.81 6.29
N GLY A 50 8.52 -12.88 6.43
CA GLY A 50 9.88 -13.08 5.92
C GLY A 50 10.99 -12.69 6.91
N GLN A 51 10.75 -12.80 8.22
CA GLN A 51 11.74 -12.44 9.26
C GLN A 51 12.23 -13.62 10.08
N LEU A 52 11.39 -14.65 10.26
CA LEU A 52 11.81 -15.87 10.96
C LEU A 52 12.73 -16.72 10.05
N PRO A 53 13.72 -17.42 10.64
CA PRO A 53 14.59 -18.31 9.88
C PRO A 53 13.80 -19.47 9.27
N GLU A 54 14.14 -19.84 8.04
CA GLU A 54 13.44 -20.89 7.28
C GLU A 54 13.42 -22.24 8.00
N GLU A 55 14.48 -22.56 8.75
CA GLU A 55 14.56 -23.79 9.56
C GLU A 55 13.48 -23.84 10.64
N GLN A 56 13.25 -22.73 11.34
CA GLN A 56 12.22 -22.65 12.38
C GLN A 56 10.82 -22.79 11.78
N ILE A 57 10.60 -22.20 10.60
CA ILE A 57 9.34 -22.32 9.86
C ILE A 57 9.15 -23.78 9.44
N ALA A 58 10.17 -24.40 8.85
CA ALA A 58 10.12 -25.77 8.33
C ALA A 58 9.72 -26.78 9.41
N VAL A 59 10.27 -26.66 10.63
CA VAL A 59 9.94 -27.52 11.77
C VAL A 59 8.48 -27.36 12.23
N ASN A 60 7.88 -26.19 12.05
CA ASN A 60 6.52 -25.89 12.49
C ASN A 60 5.45 -26.01 11.39
N ARG A 61 5.83 -26.43 10.17
CA ARG A 61 4.91 -26.60 9.05
C ARG A 61 3.74 -27.54 9.35
N SER A 62 4.04 -28.71 9.90
CA SER A 62 3.04 -29.74 10.25
C SER A 62 2.16 -29.35 11.44
N ARG A 63 2.63 -28.41 12.27
CA ARG A 63 1.87 -27.88 13.41
C ARG A 63 0.69 -27.02 12.96
N PHE A 64 0.90 -26.20 11.93
CA PHE A 64 -0.14 -25.31 11.41
C PHE A 64 -0.89 -25.89 10.19
N TYR A 65 -0.21 -26.63 9.31
CA TYR A 65 -0.78 -27.33 8.16
C TYR A 65 -0.49 -28.84 8.21
N PRO A 66 -1.12 -29.59 9.13
CA PRO A 66 -0.96 -31.05 9.20
C PRO A 66 -1.50 -31.78 7.96
N GLU A 67 -2.47 -31.20 7.26
CA GLU A 67 -3.15 -31.81 6.12
C GLU A 67 -2.42 -31.65 4.77
N LEU A 68 -1.33 -30.88 4.75
CA LEU A 68 -0.73 -30.38 3.52
C LEU A 68 0.55 -31.14 3.17
N ASP A 69 0.65 -31.60 1.93
CA ASP A 69 1.90 -32.11 1.37
C ASP A 69 2.72 -30.95 0.79
N TRP A 70 3.83 -30.65 1.45
CA TRP A 70 4.72 -29.54 1.11
C TRP A 70 5.56 -29.78 -0.15
N THR A 71 5.69 -31.04 -0.59
CA THR A 71 6.49 -31.39 -1.76
C THR A 71 5.76 -31.12 -3.08
N LEU A 72 4.42 -31.06 -3.03
CA LEU A 72 3.55 -30.87 -4.19
C LEU A 72 3.17 -29.41 -4.43
N LEU A 73 3.62 -28.49 -3.57
CA LEU A 73 3.29 -27.08 -3.64
C LEU A 73 4.18 -26.34 -4.64
N ASN A 74 3.58 -25.39 -5.36
CA ASN A 74 4.32 -24.41 -6.15
C ASN A 74 5.13 -23.48 -5.23
N ASP A 75 6.24 -22.95 -5.72
CA ASP A 75 7.13 -22.08 -4.94
C ASP A 75 6.39 -20.86 -4.37
N SER A 76 5.54 -20.20 -5.16
CA SER A 76 4.76 -19.05 -4.70
C SER A 76 3.77 -19.38 -3.58
N ASP A 77 3.10 -20.53 -3.69
CA ASP A 77 2.12 -20.97 -2.69
C ASP A 77 2.83 -21.42 -1.41
N ARG A 78 4.00 -22.04 -1.56
CA ARG A 78 4.88 -22.40 -0.46
C ARG A 78 5.37 -21.17 0.30
N GLU A 79 5.83 -20.13 -0.38
CA GLU A 79 6.25 -18.87 0.26
C GLU A 79 5.13 -18.20 1.06
N ILE A 80 3.89 -18.20 0.52
CA ILE A 80 2.73 -17.64 1.21
C ILE A 80 2.40 -18.46 2.45
N LYS A 81 2.45 -19.79 2.35
CA LYS A 81 2.15 -20.70 3.47
C LYS A 81 3.24 -20.71 4.53
N ASP A 82 4.51 -20.63 4.16
CA ASP A 82 5.63 -20.44 5.07
C ASP A 82 5.48 -19.10 5.82
N GLY A 83 5.13 -18.02 5.12
CA GLY A 83 4.80 -16.75 5.74
C GLY A 83 3.58 -16.84 6.68
N ALA A 84 2.57 -17.65 6.35
CA ALA A 84 1.40 -17.85 7.21
C ALA A 84 1.76 -18.61 8.51
N VAL A 85 2.66 -19.60 8.43
CA VAL A 85 3.23 -20.29 9.59
C VAL A 85 4.00 -19.30 10.46
N GLU A 86 4.81 -18.43 9.87
CA GLU A 86 5.52 -17.38 10.61
C GLU A 86 4.55 -16.45 11.34
N MET A 87 3.50 -15.98 10.67
CA MET A 87 2.50 -15.11 11.32
C MET A 87 1.79 -15.84 12.46
N PHE A 88 1.52 -17.13 12.31
CA PHE A 88 0.95 -17.96 13.36
C PHE A 88 1.86 -18.05 14.59
N LEU A 89 3.17 -18.32 14.39
CA LEU A 89 4.14 -18.39 15.49
C LEU A 89 4.27 -17.05 16.23
N LYS A 90 4.42 -15.95 15.50
CA LYS A 90 4.45 -14.59 16.07
C LYS A 90 3.19 -14.26 16.87
N SER A 91 2.05 -14.73 16.40
CA SER A 91 0.78 -14.52 17.10
C SER A 91 0.71 -15.28 18.42
N LEU A 92 1.19 -16.53 18.45
CA LEU A 92 1.26 -17.31 19.69
C LEU A 92 2.22 -16.69 20.71
N GLU A 93 3.39 -16.23 20.26
CA GLU A 93 4.37 -15.54 21.10
C GLU A 93 3.76 -14.28 21.73
N LEU A 94 3.00 -13.51 20.95
CA LEU A 94 2.30 -12.34 21.46
C LEU A 94 1.23 -12.68 22.48
N ILE A 95 0.39 -13.68 22.19
CA ILE A 95 -0.64 -14.10 23.15
C ILE A 95 0.00 -14.54 24.46
N GLY A 96 1.10 -15.31 24.40
CA GLY A 96 1.87 -15.70 25.59
C GLY A 96 2.45 -14.51 26.36
N THR A 97 2.92 -13.49 25.64
CA THR A 97 3.46 -12.26 26.25
C THR A 97 2.38 -11.43 26.95
N PHE A 98 1.19 -11.32 26.35
CA PHE A 98 0.08 -10.54 26.92
C PHE A 98 -0.71 -11.28 28.01
N HIS A 99 -0.61 -12.61 28.04
CA HIS A 99 -1.30 -13.46 29.00
C HIS A 99 -0.32 -14.46 29.64
N PRO A 100 0.65 -13.99 30.46
CA PRO A 100 1.68 -14.84 31.05
C PRO A 100 1.11 -15.90 32.01
N GLU A 101 -0.11 -15.72 32.51
CA GLU A 101 -0.84 -16.68 33.33
C GLU A 101 -1.32 -17.94 32.59
N LEU A 102 -1.23 -17.97 31.25
CA LEU A 102 -1.72 -19.10 30.48
C LEU A 102 -0.78 -20.30 30.64
N SER A 103 -1.37 -21.43 31.04
CA SER A 103 -0.68 -22.71 31.02
C SER A 103 -0.37 -23.13 29.57
N SER A 104 0.60 -24.02 29.41
CA SER A 104 0.92 -24.66 28.13
C SER A 104 -0.32 -25.34 27.50
N GLY A 105 -1.20 -25.91 28.32
CA GLY A 105 -2.47 -26.48 27.88
C GLY A 105 -3.42 -25.46 27.26
N HIS A 106 -3.55 -24.27 27.89
CA HIS A 106 -4.36 -23.19 27.33
C HIS A 106 -3.78 -22.67 26.01
N LEU A 107 -2.45 -22.54 25.90
CA LEU A 107 -1.81 -22.13 24.64
C LEU A 107 -2.01 -23.15 23.52
N LEU A 108 -2.02 -24.44 23.83
CA LEU A 108 -2.31 -25.50 22.85
C LEU A 108 -3.75 -25.44 22.32
N GLU A 109 -4.70 -25.05 23.17
CA GLU A 109 -6.08 -24.82 22.75
C GLU A 109 -6.21 -23.59 21.84
N VAL A 110 -5.53 -22.49 22.19
CA VAL A 110 -5.43 -21.29 21.32
C VAL A 110 -4.84 -21.65 19.97
N GLU A 111 -3.73 -22.39 19.97
CA GLU A 111 -3.08 -22.89 18.76
C GLU A 111 -4.04 -23.68 17.87
N ARG A 112 -4.77 -24.66 18.43
CA ARG A 112 -5.71 -25.49 17.65
C ARG A 112 -6.79 -24.62 17.03
N LYS A 113 -7.36 -23.70 17.80
CA LYS A 113 -8.40 -22.81 17.28
C LYS A 113 -7.86 -21.85 16.22
N MET A 114 -6.62 -21.37 16.37
CA MET A 114 -5.93 -20.57 15.37
C MET A 114 -5.71 -21.36 14.07
N ALA A 115 -5.20 -22.59 14.16
CA ALA A 115 -4.96 -23.46 13.01
C ALA A 115 -6.25 -23.74 12.22
N ILE A 116 -7.40 -23.79 12.87
CA ILE A 116 -8.67 -24.01 12.17
C ILE A 116 -9.22 -22.71 11.59
N THR A 117 -9.23 -21.62 12.36
CA THR A 117 -9.98 -20.41 12.01
C THR A 117 -9.17 -19.37 11.23
N LYS A 118 -7.84 -19.35 11.37
CA LYS A 118 -6.99 -18.25 10.88
C LYS A 118 -6.13 -18.55 9.67
N LYS A 119 -6.06 -19.80 9.18
CA LYS A 119 -5.29 -20.20 7.98
C LYS A 119 -5.44 -19.22 6.81
N THR A 120 -6.65 -19.09 6.28
CA THR A 120 -6.93 -18.23 5.13
C THR A 120 -6.72 -16.74 5.41
N SER A 121 -6.89 -16.33 6.67
CA SER A 121 -6.68 -14.94 7.07
C SER A 121 -5.19 -14.58 7.07
N PHE A 122 -4.33 -15.50 7.53
CA PHE A 122 -2.88 -15.31 7.50
C PHE A 122 -2.35 -15.37 6.08
N GLU A 123 -2.78 -16.32 5.26
CA GLU A 123 -2.40 -16.39 3.84
C GLU A 123 -2.72 -15.08 3.11
N ARG A 124 -3.97 -14.59 3.23
CA ARG A 124 -4.38 -13.31 2.61
C ARG A 124 -3.59 -12.11 3.13
N TRP A 125 -3.24 -12.10 4.42
CA TRP A 125 -2.43 -11.04 5.00
C TRP A 125 -1.01 -11.06 4.42
N VAL A 126 -0.39 -12.23 4.37
CA VAL A 126 0.96 -12.45 3.84
C VAL A 126 1.01 -12.08 2.37
N GLU A 127 0.08 -12.57 1.56
CA GLU A 127 -0.03 -12.25 0.14
C GLU A 127 -0.15 -10.72 -0.07
N LYS A 128 -1.01 -10.06 0.71
CA LYS A 128 -1.16 -8.61 0.65
C LYS A 128 0.12 -7.87 1.04
N SER A 129 0.86 -8.37 2.03
CA SER A 129 2.13 -7.80 2.47
C SER A 129 3.21 -7.91 1.39
N TYR A 130 3.41 -9.10 0.83
CA TYR A 130 4.35 -9.31 -0.28
C TYR A 130 3.99 -8.48 -1.50
N ARG A 131 2.71 -8.41 -1.87
CA ARG A 131 2.25 -7.55 -2.97
C ARG A 131 2.51 -6.07 -2.71
N ARG A 132 2.39 -5.62 -1.45
CA ARG A 132 2.71 -4.24 -1.06
C ARG A 132 4.21 -3.97 -1.20
N ARG A 133 5.06 -4.90 -0.75
CA ARG A 133 6.52 -4.80 -0.86
C ARG A 133 6.98 -4.75 -2.31
N ALA A 134 6.50 -5.67 -3.15
CA ALA A 134 6.80 -5.68 -4.58
C ALA A 134 6.37 -4.39 -5.29
N LYS A 135 5.20 -3.84 -4.93
CA LYS A 135 4.76 -2.53 -5.43
C LYS A 135 5.70 -1.41 -4.96
N GLN A 136 6.12 -1.41 -3.70
CA GLN A 136 7.03 -0.40 -3.18
C GLN A 136 8.38 -0.43 -3.91
N GLU A 137 8.96 -1.61 -4.10
CA GLU A 137 10.21 -1.79 -4.84
C GLU A 137 10.10 -1.31 -6.29
N THR A 138 9.00 -1.64 -6.98
CA THR A 138 8.79 -1.18 -8.36
C THR A 138 8.62 0.34 -8.43
N TRP A 139 7.93 0.94 -7.46
CA TRP A 139 7.80 2.40 -7.36
C TRP A 139 9.14 3.08 -7.09
N GLU A 140 9.96 2.54 -6.20
CA GLU A 140 11.30 3.05 -5.89
C GLU A 140 12.23 2.93 -7.10
N ARG A 141 12.19 1.80 -7.83
CA ARG A 141 12.92 1.64 -9.10
C ARG A 141 12.51 2.68 -10.13
N ARG A 142 11.20 2.91 -10.32
CA ARG A 142 10.69 3.93 -11.26
C ARG A 142 11.12 5.34 -10.84
N ARG A 143 11.05 5.65 -9.54
CA ARG A 143 11.51 6.92 -8.99
C ARG A 143 13.00 7.11 -9.26
N PHE A 144 13.82 6.11 -9.01
CA PHE A 144 15.26 6.16 -9.25
C PHE A 144 15.59 6.38 -10.73
N VAL A 145 14.91 5.67 -11.64
CA VAL A 145 15.08 5.86 -13.10
C VAL A 145 14.68 7.28 -13.51
N ARG A 146 13.56 7.80 -12.99
CA ARG A 146 13.10 9.16 -13.28
C ARG A 146 14.10 10.19 -12.75
N ASP A 147 14.58 10.04 -11.51
CA ASP A 147 15.54 10.97 -10.91
C ASP A 147 16.87 10.96 -11.68
N ARG A 148 17.33 9.79 -12.14
CA ARG A 148 18.50 9.67 -13.01
C ARG A 148 18.28 10.34 -14.36
N PHE A 149 17.11 10.15 -14.97
CA PHE A 149 16.75 10.78 -16.23
C PHE A 149 16.74 12.31 -16.13
N TRP A 150 16.10 12.87 -15.09
CA TRP A 150 16.09 14.33 -14.87
C TRP A 150 17.48 14.89 -14.60
N ARG A 151 18.31 14.19 -13.83
CA ARG A 151 19.71 14.61 -13.61
C ARG A 151 20.52 14.58 -14.90
N SER A 152 20.41 13.51 -15.68
CA SER A 152 21.08 13.39 -16.99
C SER A 152 20.59 14.44 -17.98
N TRP A 153 19.29 14.77 -17.98
CA TRP A 153 18.73 15.86 -18.78
C TRP A 153 19.23 17.23 -18.32
N GLY A 154 19.32 17.46 -17.01
CA GLY A 154 19.89 18.67 -16.44
C GLY A 154 21.36 18.83 -16.80
N GLU A 155 22.15 17.76 -16.72
CA GLU A 155 23.55 17.73 -17.18
C GLU A 155 23.66 18.01 -18.69
N TRP A 156 22.78 17.42 -19.50
CA TRP A 156 22.70 17.67 -20.95
C TRP A 156 22.33 19.12 -21.28
N LEU A 157 21.37 19.71 -20.57
CA LEU A 157 21.03 21.12 -20.74
C LEU A 157 22.13 22.05 -20.25
N ALA A 158 22.83 21.70 -19.16
CA ALA A 158 23.90 22.52 -18.59
C ALA A 158 25.20 22.51 -19.43
N LEU A 159 25.35 21.57 -20.37
CA LEU A 159 26.48 21.53 -21.29
C LEU A 159 26.52 22.79 -22.15
N GLU A 160 27.65 23.52 -22.13
CA GLU A 160 27.82 24.74 -22.92
C GLU A 160 27.66 24.49 -24.44
N ALA A 161 28.01 23.28 -24.90
CA ALA A 161 27.82 22.86 -26.29
C ALA A 161 26.34 22.78 -26.70
N THR A 162 25.42 22.40 -25.79
CA THR A 162 23.99 22.36 -26.10
C THR A 162 23.40 23.77 -26.09
N HIS A 163 23.82 24.64 -25.18
CA HIS A 163 23.43 26.05 -25.18
C HIS A 163 23.79 26.76 -26.50
N HIS A 164 25.00 26.56 -27.02
CA HIS A 164 25.41 27.19 -28.28
C HIS A 164 24.63 26.69 -29.51
N ALA A 165 24.15 25.43 -29.49
CA ALA A 165 23.36 24.86 -30.58
C ALA A 165 21.85 25.17 -30.48
N LEU A 166 21.28 25.20 -29.27
CA LEU A 166 19.84 25.38 -29.04
C LEU A 166 19.39 26.84 -28.96
N ALA A 167 20.26 27.74 -28.48
CA ALA A 167 19.94 29.17 -28.35
C ALA A 167 19.38 29.82 -29.64
N PRO A 168 19.98 29.64 -30.84
CA PRO A 168 19.46 30.27 -32.05
C PRO A 168 18.09 29.71 -32.48
N ALA A 169 17.84 28.41 -32.27
CA ALA A 169 16.56 27.78 -32.58
C ALA A 169 15.42 28.26 -31.66
N VAL A 170 15.71 28.39 -30.36
CA VAL A 170 14.75 28.95 -29.39
C VAL A 170 14.48 30.42 -29.68
N ALA A 171 15.51 31.21 -30.02
CA ALA A 171 15.34 32.61 -30.41
C ALA A 171 14.41 32.77 -31.62
N LEU A 172 14.58 31.92 -32.65
CA LEU A 172 13.68 31.90 -33.82
C LEU A 172 12.23 31.55 -33.45
N LEU A 173 12.01 30.56 -32.57
CA LEU A 173 10.67 30.21 -32.10
C LEU A 173 10.00 31.36 -31.33
N VAL A 174 10.76 32.06 -30.48
CA VAL A 174 10.24 33.23 -29.76
C VAL A 174 9.91 34.37 -30.71
N ILE A 175 10.78 34.65 -31.69
CA ILE A 175 10.56 35.70 -32.69
C ILE A 175 9.33 35.39 -33.55
N THR A 176 9.17 34.13 -33.99
CA THR A 176 8.01 33.71 -34.79
C THR A 176 6.72 33.68 -33.98
N GLY A 177 6.75 33.24 -32.72
CA GLY A 177 5.60 33.23 -31.83
C GLY A 177 5.14 34.65 -31.44
N VAL A 178 6.07 35.50 -30.99
CA VAL A 178 5.77 36.89 -30.62
C VAL A 178 5.40 37.72 -31.86
N GLY A 179 6.14 37.57 -32.95
CA GLY A 179 5.84 38.24 -34.22
C GLY A 179 4.48 37.82 -34.78
N GLY A 180 4.18 36.53 -34.78
CA GLY A 180 2.89 35.99 -35.21
C GLY A 180 1.72 36.43 -34.32
N TRP A 181 1.92 36.48 -33.00
CA TRP A 181 0.89 36.97 -32.07
C TRP A 181 0.63 38.47 -32.24
N TRP A 182 1.69 39.27 -32.39
CA TRP A 182 1.58 40.72 -32.60
C TRP A 182 0.85 41.04 -33.92
N LEU A 183 1.23 40.39 -35.02
CA LEU A 183 0.59 40.54 -36.34
C LEU A 183 -0.87 40.01 -36.38
N GLY A 184 -1.18 38.96 -35.62
CA GLY A 184 -2.55 38.43 -35.52
C GLY A 184 -3.48 39.30 -34.67
N SER A 185 -2.95 39.91 -33.61
CA SER A 185 -3.72 40.79 -32.72
C SER A 185 -4.11 42.13 -33.36
N SER A 186 -3.28 42.66 -34.28
CA SER A 186 -3.58 43.92 -34.98
C SER A 186 -4.71 43.80 -36.01
N ASN A 187 -4.95 42.60 -36.57
CA ASN A 187 -6.03 42.36 -37.53
C ASN A 187 -7.38 42.02 -36.88
N SER A 188 -7.44 41.88 -35.55
CA SER A 188 -8.62 41.43 -34.80
C SER A 188 -9.37 42.56 -34.08
N SER A 189 -9.17 43.82 -34.49
CA SER A 189 -9.87 44.98 -33.94
C SER A 189 -11.20 45.22 -34.68
N CYS A 190 -12.25 44.56 -34.19
CA CYS A 190 -13.68 44.91 -34.19
C CYS A 190 -14.29 45.71 -35.39
N PRO A 191 -15.25 45.16 -36.15
CA PRO A 191 -16.09 46.00 -37.00
C PRO A 191 -17.02 46.84 -36.11
N THR A 192 -16.87 48.16 -36.21
CA THR A 192 -17.71 49.17 -35.56
C THR A 192 -19.19 48.83 -35.74
N LEU A 193 -19.86 48.55 -34.62
CA LEU A 193 -21.32 48.52 -34.50
C LEU A 193 -21.86 49.86 -35.04
N LEU A 194 -22.44 49.83 -36.24
CA LEU A 194 -23.18 50.96 -36.81
C LEU A 194 -24.36 51.27 -35.88
N PRO A 195 -24.49 52.47 -35.31
CA PRO A 195 -25.74 52.87 -34.65
C PRO A 195 -26.86 53.00 -35.70
N PRO A 196 -28.12 52.68 -35.36
CA PRO A 196 -29.23 52.75 -36.32
C PRO A 196 -29.46 54.21 -36.77
N PRO A 197 -29.86 54.45 -38.03
CA PRO A 197 -30.08 55.79 -38.54
C PRO A 197 -31.25 56.46 -37.83
N GLU A 198 -31.02 57.68 -37.34
CA GLU A 198 -32.06 58.59 -36.90
C GLU A 198 -33.08 58.83 -38.02
N GLN A 199 -34.36 58.58 -37.73
CA GLN A 199 -35.46 59.06 -38.55
C GLN A 199 -35.72 60.53 -38.22
N THR A 200 -35.31 61.44 -39.09
CA THR A 200 -35.73 62.85 -39.07
C THR A 200 -36.63 63.19 -40.25
N GLY A 201 -37.94 63.22 -39.99
CA GLY A 201 -38.93 64.15 -40.59
C GLY A 201 -39.42 63.89 -42.02
N VAL A 202 -40.62 64.27 -42.47
CA VAL A 202 -41.65 65.21 -41.99
C VAL A 202 -42.95 64.97 -42.82
N ARG A 203 -44.12 65.29 -42.22
CA ARG A 203 -45.45 65.56 -42.83
C ARG A 203 -46.37 64.39 -43.17
#